data_AF-A0A7C6SL10-F1
#
_entry.id   AF-A0A7C6SL10-F1
#
_cell.length_a   1.000
_cell.length_b   1.000
_cell.length_c   1.000
_cell.angle_alpha   90.00
_cell.angle_beta   90.00
_cell.angle_gamma   90.00
#
_symmetry.space_group_name_H-M   'P 1'
#
loop_
_entity.id
_entity.type
_entity.pdbx_description
1 polymer ?
#
loop_
_entity_poly.entity_id
_entity_poly.type
_entity_poly.pdbx_seq_one_letter_code
_entity_poly.pdbx_strand_id
1 'polypeptide(L)'
;MKPSGVGGMAVMEGVMMKNQNNYAVAVRKPNNEIVVSKSTHKNLSDKVKLFRLPIFRGMLVFIDSLLVGIKVLNFSASFFDEEEEEKNKKKKSSDKGKKKEQAVKNDEDKDIELDSQKSNALLMALAVILSIGLSIALFMVLPVLISGIFAKLITIHYVLTLLESIIRLAIFIGYVTAASRMKEIKRVFMYHGAEHKTINCIENGFELTLENVRWQSKENKRCGTSFMLFVMVISLFVFIFIPTGNLAWRILTRVLLMPVISGIAYEFIRLAGRKDNLVLNVLSKPGLMMQALTTKEPDDSMIEVAIKSVEAVFDWQGFLAEDTETSNEDEVFELEEITAEFAVTEDEEEETPAPKKKAKVDKKLVAQEVVETEKPEKIEEEKSVKPEKSIKPEKPVKPEKPIKPEKSVQVVKPSTIDDEDDDILKALDKYLD
;
A
#
# COMPACT_ATOMS: atom_id res chain seq x y z
N MET A 1 13.74 3.90 -7.80
CA MET A 1 13.01 3.30 -6.67
C MET A 1 12.75 1.84 -7.01
N LYS A 2 13.28 0.91 -6.22
CA LYS A 2 12.99 -0.52 -6.38
C LYS A 2 11.61 -0.80 -5.78
N PRO A 3 10.69 -1.44 -6.51
CA PRO A 3 9.37 -1.73 -5.97
C PRO A 3 9.45 -2.86 -4.94
N SER A 4 9.13 -2.57 -3.68
CA SER A 4 9.13 -3.57 -2.58
C SER A 4 7.97 -4.56 -2.67
N GLY A 5 6.91 -4.21 -3.41
CA GLY A 5 5.67 -4.99 -3.48
C GLY A 5 4.81 -4.91 -2.22
N VAL A 6 5.25 -4.16 -1.21
CA VAL A 6 4.50 -3.87 0.01
C VAL A 6 3.45 -2.79 -0.29
N GLY A 7 2.27 -2.95 0.29
CA GLY A 7 1.24 -1.91 0.31
C GLY A 7 0.52 -1.90 1.65
N GLY A 8 -0.19 -0.82 1.97
CA GLY A 8 -0.87 -0.72 3.24
C GLY A 8 -2.27 -0.11 3.18
N MET A 9 -2.80 0.11 4.38
CA MET A 9 -4.07 0.80 4.63
C MET A 9 -4.01 1.42 6.03
N ALA A 10 -4.34 2.70 6.14
CA ALA A 10 -4.55 3.34 7.43
C ALA A 10 -5.89 2.93 8.06
N VAL A 11 -5.87 2.74 9.38
CA VAL A 11 -7.05 2.47 10.20
C VAL A 11 -7.06 3.36 11.43
N MET A 12 -8.09 3.26 12.28
CA MET A 12 -8.17 4.05 13.51
C MET A 12 -6.97 3.71 14.42
N GLU A 13 -6.19 4.72 14.77
CA GLU A 13 -4.96 4.56 15.55
C GLU A 13 -3.94 3.55 15.01
N GLY A 14 -3.93 3.26 13.70
CA GLY A 14 -3.10 2.17 13.21
C GLY A 14 -2.84 2.13 11.72
N VAL A 15 -1.98 1.19 11.35
CA VAL A 15 -1.61 0.91 9.97
C VAL A 15 -1.59 -0.60 9.73
N MET A 16 -2.27 -1.02 8.68
CA MET A 16 -2.15 -2.36 8.13
C MET A 16 -1.12 -2.36 7.00
N MET A 17 -0.16 -3.27 7.05
CA MET A 17 0.80 -3.52 5.98
C MET A 17 0.58 -4.92 5.42
N LYS A 18 0.64 -5.07 4.10
CA LYS A 18 0.46 -6.32 3.38
C LYS A 18 1.65 -6.57 2.47
N ASN A 19 2.21 -7.78 2.57
CA ASN A 19 3.19 -8.32 1.68
C ASN A 19 2.72 -9.69 1.18
N GLN A 20 2.43 -9.80 -0.11
CA GLN A 20 1.87 -11.00 -0.73
C GLN A 20 0.60 -11.51 0.01
N ASN A 21 0.65 -12.71 0.60
CA ASN A 21 -0.45 -13.31 1.34
C ASN A 21 -0.44 -12.95 2.83
N ASN A 22 0.60 -12.31 3.33
CA ASN A 22 0.74 -11.94 4.73
C ASN A 22 0.35 -10.48 4.93
N TYR A 23 -0.39 -10.21 6.00
CA TYR A 23 -0.65 -8.84 6.43
C TYR A 23 -0.50 -8.74 7.95
N ALA A 24 -0.09 -7.56 8.42
CA ALA A 24 -0.04 -7.23 9.83
C ALA A 24 -0.78 -5.93 10.06
N VAL A 25 -1.41 -5.82 11.22
CA VAL A 25 -2.07 -4.60 11.67
C VAL A 25 -1.40 -4.18 12.96
N ALA A 26 -0.81 -2.99 12.97
CA ALA A 26 -0.31 -2.36 14.17
C ALA A 26 -1.30 -1.26 14.59
N VAL A 27 -1.76 -1.31 15.84
CA VAL A 27 -2.70 -0.32 16.41
C VAL A 27 -2.13 0.19 17.73
N ARG A 28 -2.08 1.51 17.90
CA ARG A 28 -1.76 2.16 19.18
C ARG A 28 -3.02 2.24 20.02
N LYS A 29 -3.02 1.54 21.15
CA LYS A 29 -4.10 1.60 22.13
C LYS A 29 -4.09 2.94 22.89
N PRO A 30 -5.21 3.31 23.55
CA PRO A 30 -5.27 4.49 24.42
C PRO A 30 -4.25 4.51 25.57
N ASN A 31 -3.78 3.34 26.02
CA ASN A 31 -2.70 3.20 27.01
C ASN A 31 -1.28 3.39 26.42
N ASN A 32 -1.17 3.83 25.17
CA ASN A 32 0.05 3.99 24.37
C ASN A 32 0.80 2.70 24.00
N GLU A 33 0.25 1.52 24.31
CA GLU A 33 0.80 0.23 23.88
C GLU A 33 0.50 0.01 22.38
N ILE A 34 1.50 -0.48 21.63
CA ILE A 34 1.30 -0.88 20.23
C ILE A 34 1.02 -2.38 20.20
N VAL A 35 -0.16 -2.76 19.70
CA VAL A 35 -0.50 -4.17 19.44
C VAL A 35 -0.32 -4.46 17.97
N VAL A 36 0.44 -5.52 17.67
CA VAL A 36 0.65 -6.01 16.32
C VAL A 36 -0.03 -7.37 16.16
N SER A 37 -0.93 -7.48 15.19
CA SER A 37 -1.60 -8.73 14.83
C SER A 37 -1.21 -9.15 13.43
N LYS A 38 -0.55 -10.31 13.31
CA LYS A 38 -0.17 -10.91 12.02
C LYS A 38 -1.23 -11.91 11.58
N SER A 39 -1.54 -11.91 10.29
CA SER A 39 -2.51 -12.80 9.69
C SER A 39 -2.14 -13.12 8.25
N THR A 40 -2.72 -14.20 7.72
CA THR A 40 -2.53 -14.61 6.33
C THR A 40 -3.88 -14.59 5.61
N HIS A 41 -3.92 -14.00 4.43
CA HIS A 41 -5.09 -13.97 3.56
C HIS A 41 -4.69 -14.50 2.18
N LYS A 42 -5.29 -15.63 1.78
CA LYS A 42 -5.11 -16.19 0.44
C LYS A 42 -6.04 -15.45 -0.52
N ASN A 43 -5.49 -14.90 -1.61
CA ASN A 43 -6.28 -14.16 -2.58
C ASN A 43 -7.32 -15.09 -3.25
N LEU A 44 -8.54 -14.59 -3.45
CA LEU A 44 -9.62 -15.32 -4.13
C LEU A 44 -9.28 -15.58 -5.61
N SER A 45 -8.43 -14.74 -6.20
CA SER A 45 -7.96 -14.83 -7.58
C SER A 45 -7.17 -16.11 -7.89
N ASP A 46 -6.63 -16.79 -6.88
CA ASP A 46 -5.87 -18.04 -7.07
C ASP A 46 -6.75 -19.28 -7.26
N LYS A 47 -8.07 -19.17 -7.02
CA LYS A 47 -8.99 -20.32 -7.04
C LYS A 47 -9.50 -20.71 -8.44
N VAL A 48 -9.56 -19.79 -9.42
CA VAL A 48 -10.15 -20.08 -10.75
C VAL A 48 -9.37 -19.40 -11.88
N LYS A 49 -9.13 -20.11 -12.99
CA LYS A 49 -8.35 -19.61 -14.14
C LYS A 49 -8.94 -18.37 -14.82
N LEU A 50 -10.27 -18.24 -14.87
CA LEU A 50 -10.97 -17.10 -15.46
C LEU A 50 -10.65 -15.77 -14.73
N PHE A 51 -10.28 -15.85 -13.46
CA PHE A 51 -9.95 -14.72 -12.60
C PHE A 51 -8.52 -14.19 -12.76
N ARG A 52 -7.75 -14.76 -13.69
CA ARG A 52 -6.43 -14.24 -14.10
C ARG A 52 -6.52 -13.16 -15.18
N LEU A 53 -7.69 -12.99 -15.82
CA LEU A 53 -7.92 -11.94 -16.80
C LEU A 53 -7.84 -10.55 -16.15
N PRO A 54 -7.27 -9.52 -16.80
CA PRO A 54 -6.96 -8.23 -16.17
C PRO A 54 -8.15 -7.56 -15.45
N ILE A 55 -9.33 -7.49 -16.08
CA ILE A 55 -10.51 -6.83 -15.47
C ILE A 55 -11.07 -7.65 -14.30
N PHE A 56 -11.25 -8.96 -14.49
CA PHE A 56 -11.79 -9.84 -13.47
C PHE A 56 -10.83 -10.01 -12.28
N ARG A 57 -9.52 -10.00 -12.54
CA ARG A 57 -8.49 -9.97 -11.50
C ARG A 57 -8.64 -8.70 -10.66
N GLY A 58 -8.72 -7.54 -11.30
CA GLY A 58 -8.86 -6.28 -10.59
C GLY A 58 -10.12 -6.21 -9.73
N MET A 59 -11.24 -6.70 -10.24
CA MET A 59 -12.48 -6.85 -9.48
C MET A 59 -12.28 -7.69 -8.21
N LEU A 60 -11.62 -8.84 -8.30
CA LEU A 60 -11.43 -9.72 -7.16
C LEU A 60 -10.42 -9.19 -6.15
N VAL A 61 -9.31 -8.63 -6.62
CA VAL A 61 -8.35 -8.00 -5.71
C VAL A 61 -9.00 -6.84 -4.96
N PHE A 62 -9.88 -6.09 -5.63
CA PHE A 62 -10.68 -5.05 -4.97
C PHE A 62 -11.61 -5.64 -3.90
N ILE A 63 -12.36 -6.70 -4.22
CA ILE A 63 -13.24 -7.38 -3.25
C ILE A 63 -12.43 -7.92 -2.06
N ASP A 64 -11.29 -8.59 -2.31
CA ASP A 64 -10.39 -9.09 -1.27
C ASP A 64 -9.91 -7.94 -0.37
N SER A 65 -9.50 -6.83 -0.97
CA SER A 65 -9.05 -5.65 -0.22
C SER A 65 -10.17 -5.04 0.62
N LEU A 66 -11.42 -5.05 0.14
CA LEU A 66 -12.58 -4.56 0.88
C LEU A 66 -12.89 -5.48 2.08
N LEU A 67 -12.88 -6.80 1.88
CA LEU A 67 -13.13 -7.77 2.95
C LEU A 67 -12.06 -7.70 4.04
N VAL A 68 -10.78 -7.64 3.66
CA VAL A 68 -9.67 -7.44 4.59
C VAL A 68 -9.82 -6.08 5.28
N GLY A 69 -10.13 -5.01 4.54
CA GLY A 69 -10.35 -3.67 5.09
C GLY A 69 -11.41 -3.64 6.18
N ILE A 70 -12.59 -4.24 5.95
CA ILE A 70 -13.65 -4.33 6.97
C ILE A 70 -13.16 -5.06 8.22
N LYS A 71 -12.44 -6.19 8.06
CA LYS A 71 -11.90 -6.97 9.18
C LYS A 71 -10.90 -6.15 10.00
N VAL A 72 -10.01 -5.42 9.34
CA VAL A 72 -8.96 -4.61 9.98
C VAL A 72 -9.57 -3.39 10.66
N LEU A 73 -10.54 -2.72 10.04
CA LEU A 73 -11.27 -1.59 10.64
C LEU A 73 -12.00 -2.02 11.92
N ASN A 74 -12.69 -3.17 11.89
CA ASN A 74 -13.36 -3.70 13.08
C ASN A 74 -12.36 -4.10 14.18
N PHE A 75 -11.22 -4.69 13.82
CA PHE A 75 -10.16 -5.03 14.77
C PHE A 75 -9.58 -3.79 15.45
N SER A 76 -9.37 -2.72 14.69
CA SER A 76 -8.88 -1.46 15.24
C SER A 76 -9.93 -0.77 16.11
N ALA A 77 -11.21 -0.77 15.70
CA ALA A 77 -12.31 -0.20 16.46
C ALA A 77 -12.56 -0.89 17.81
N SER A 78 -12.41 -2.23 17.90
CA SER A 78 -12.71 -2.97 19.13
C SER A 78 -11.87 -2.53 20.33
N PHE A 79 -10.65 -2.02 20.12
CA PHE A 79 -9.81 -1.50 21.22
C PHE A 79 -10.36 -0.21 21.85
N PHE A 80 -11.21 0.53 21.13
CA PHE A 80 -11.83 1.76 21.63
C PHE A 80 -13.17 1.46 22.31
N ASP A 81 -13.93 0.50 21.77
CA ASP A 81 -15.19 0.04 22.37
C ASP A 81 -14.95 -0.64 23.73
N GLU A 82 -13.96 -1.53 23.82
CA GLU A 82 -13.60 -2.24 25.07
C GLU A 82 -13.22 -1.28 26.19
N GLU A 83 -12.53 -0.18 25.88
CA GLU A 83 -12.10 0.79 26.88
C GLU A 83 -13.27 1.68 27.36
N GLU A 84 -14.21 2.03 26.48
CA GLU A 84 -15.46 2.70 26.88
C GLU A 84 -16.30 1.81 27.79
N GLU A 85 -16.38 0.51 27.50
CA GLU A 85 -17.02 -0.46 28.38
C GLU A 85 -16.32 -0.56 29.73
N GLU A 86 -14.99 -0.62 29.77
CA GLU A 86 -14.23 -0.64 31.04
C GLU A 86 -14.41 0.66 31.83
N LYS A 87 -14.39 1.82 31.17
CA LYS A 87 -14.64 3.14 31.80
C LYS A 87 -16.07 3.22 32.34
N ASN A 88 -17.06 2.69 31.61
CA ASN A 88 -18.45 2.62 32.04
C ASN A 88 -18.68 1.60 33.17
N LYS A 89 -17.98 0.46 33.17
CA LYS A 89 -17.97 -0.52 34.26
C LYS A 89 -17.33 0.07 35.53
N LYS A 90 -16.21 0.80 35.40
CA LYS A 90 -15.53 1.53 36.50
C LYS A 90 -16.40 2.64 37.10
N LYS A 91 -17.12 3.41 36.25
CA LYS A 91 -18.12 4.40 36.71
C LYS A 91 -19.30 3.75 37.43
N LYS A 92 -19.82 2.62 36.93
CA LYS A 92 -20.91 1.86 37.60
C LYS A 92 -20.47 1.20 38.91
N SER A 93 -19.19 0.83 39.06
CA SER A 93 -18.65 0.30 40.33
C SER A 93 -18.41 1.38 41.40
N SER A 94 -18.34 2.66 41.02
CA SER A 94 -18.25 3.78 41.97
C SER A 94 -19.61 4.14 42.61
N ASP A 95 -20.73 3.69 42.04
CA ASP A 95 -22.09 3.98 42.53
C ASP A 95 -22.74 2.78 43.25
N LYS A 96 -22.13 1.60 43.20
CA LYS A 96 -22.57 0.41 43.94
C LYS A 96 -21.83 0.23 45.27
N GLY A 97 -21.71 1.33 46.03
CA GLY A 97 -21.43 1.29 47.46
C GLY A 97 -22.68 0.93 48.28
N LYS A 98 -23.36 -0.18 47.96
CA LYS A 98 -24.32 -0.91 48.83
C LYS A 98 -25.04 -2.02 48.04
N LYS A 99 -24.46 -3.22 48.08
CA LYS A 99 -25.08 -4.55 48.29
C LYS A 99 -24.16 -5.60 47.69
N LYS A 100 -23.38 -6.23 48.58
CA LYS A 100 -22.75 -7.53 48.36
C LYS A 100 -23.81 -8.62 48.38
N GLU A 101 -23.43 -9.78 47.83
CA GLU A 101 -24.09 -11.10 47.80
C GLU A 101 -25.14 -11.24 46.69
N GLN A 102 -25.10 -12.23 45.79
CA GLN A 102 -24.40 -13.53 45.78
C GLN A 102 -24.17 -13.95 44.33
N ALA A 103 -23.03 -14.59 44.08
CA ALA A 103 -22.71 -15.25 42.83
C ALA A 103 -23.48 -16.58 42.73
N VAL A 104 -24.33 -16.71 41.71
CA VAL A 104 -24.77 -18.00 41.16
C VAL A 104 -24.67 -17.86 39.64
N LYS A 105 -23.72 -18.57 39.04
CA LYS A 105 -23.60 -18.71 37.59
C LYS A 105 -24.66 -19.71 37.14
N ASN A 106 -25.72 -19.24 36.47
CA ASN A 106 -26.70 -20.10 35.81
C ASN A 106 -26.55 -20.00 34.29
N ASP A 107 -26.90 -21.07 33.57
CA ASP A 107 -26.82 -21.19 32.11
C ASP A 107 -27.65 -20.15 31.34
N GLU A 108 -28.52 -19.38 32.01
CA GLU A 108 -29.28 -18.25 31.44
C GLU A 108 -28.40 -17.06 31.03
N ASP A 109 -27.21 -16.88 31.62
CA ASP A 109 -26.28 -15.81 31.24
C ASP A 109 -25.68 -16.05 29.84
N LYS A 110 -25.57 -17.30 29.39
CA LYS A 110 -25.06 -17.64 28.05
C LYS A 110 -26.07 -17.33 26.96
N ASP A 111 -27.36 -17.54 27.21
CA ASP A 111 -28.41 -17.25 26.23
C ASP A 111 -28.61 -15.73 26.08
N ILE A 112 -28.43 -14.96 27.16
CA ILE A 112 -28.44 -13.49 27.14
C ILE A 112 -27.19 -12.94 26.42
N GLU A 113 -26.00 -13.51 26.65
CA GLU A 113 -24.78 -13.16 25.90
C GLU A 113 -24.90 -13.50 24.41
N LEU A 114 -25.50 -14.65 24.05
CA LEU A 114 -25.68 -15.06 22.66
C LEU A 114 -26.67 -14.16 21.89
N ASP A 115 -27.74 -13.72 22.54
CA ASP A 115 -28.75 -12.84 21.94
C ASP A 115 -28.26 -11.39 21.83
N SER A 116 -27.44 -10.94 22.81
CA SER A 116 -26.70 -9.68 22.73
C SER A 116 -25.64 -9.69 21.62
N GLN A 117 -24.94 -10.82 21.42
CA GLN A 117 -23.94 -10.94 20.36
C GLN A 117 -24.57 -11.00 18.96
N LYS A 118 -25.72 -11.68 18.81
CA LYS A 118 -26.48 -11.71 17.55
C LYS A 118 -27.11 -10.35 17.22
N SER A 119 -27.66 -9.64 18.21
CA SER A 119 -28.20 -8.29 17.99
C SER A 119 -27.11 -7.28 17.64
N ASN A 120 -25.93 -7.35 18.27
CA ASN A 120 -24.79 -6.52 17.89
C ASN A 120 -24.29 -6.83 16.47
N ALA A 121 -24.21 -8.10 16.08
CA ALA A 121 -23.85 -8.49 14.71
C ALA A 121 -24.88 -8.01 13.67
N LEU A 122 -26.17 -8.08 14.00
CA LEU A 122 -27.26 -7.55 13.16
C LEU A 122 -27.15 -6.03 13.00
N LEU A 123 -26.89 -5.30 14.08
CA LEU A 123 -26.72 -3.85 14.06
C LEU A 123 -25.51 -3.44 13.22
N MET A 124 -24.37 -4.14 13.36
CA MET A 124 -23.20 -3.91 12.51
C MET A 124 -23.50 -4.19 11.03
N ALA A 125 -24.17 -5.31 10.73
CA ALA A 125 -24.55 -5.64 9.35
C ALA A 125 -25.48 -4.57 8.75
N LEU A 126 -26.47 -4.10 9.51
CA LEU A 126 -27.36 -3.03 9.10
C LEU A 126 -26.60 -1.72 8.87
N ALA A 127 -25.69 -1.35 9.77
CA ALA A 127 -24.85 -0.16 9.63
C ALA A 127 -23.99 -0.22 8.36
N VAL A 128 -23.38 -1.37 8.06
CA VAL A 128 -22.60 -1.59 6.84
C VAL A 128 -23.50 -1.44 5.60
N ILE A 129 -24.67 -2.09 5.56
CA ILE A 129 -25.61 -1.99 4.44
C ILE A 129 -26.07 -0.54 4.24
N LEU A 130 -26.41 0.16 5.32
CA LEU A 130 -26.81 1.57 5.28
C LEU A 130 -25.68 2.45 4.74
N SER A 131 -24.44 2.23 5.17
CA SER A 131 -23.26 2.99 4.72
C SER A 131 -22.99 2.79 3.22
N ILE A 132 -23.12 1.55 2.73
CA ILE A 132 -22.98 1.23 1.29
C ILE A 132 -24.13 1.87 0.51
N GLY A 133 -25.36 1.76 1.00
CA GLY A 133 -26.54 2.37 0.39
C GLY A 133 -26.41 3.90 0.29
N LEU A 134 -25.97 4.56 1.36
CA LEU A 134 -25.71 5.99 1.39
C LEU A 134 -24.58 6.39 0.43
N SER A 135 -23.53 5.58 0.34
CA SER A 135 -22.41 5.81 -0.59
C SER A 135 -22.87 5.72 -2.06
N ILE A 136 -23.69 4.72 -2.40
CA ILE A 136 -24.29 4.58 -3.74
C ILE A 136 -25.21 5.77 -4.02
N ALA A 137 -26.05 6.15 -3.05
CA ALA A 137 -26.94 7.30 -3.19
C ALA A 137 -26.15 8.60 -3.45
N LEU A 138 -25.11 8.86 -2.66
CA LEU A 138 -24.33 10.10 -2.71
C LEU A 138 -23.43 10.18 -3.95
N PHE A 139 -22.74 9.10 -4.33
CA PHE A 139 -21.72 9.14 -5.38
C PHE A 139 -22.18 8.61 -6.74
N MET A 140 -23.26 7.81 -6.79
CA MET A 140 -23.79 7.26 -8.04
C MET A 140 -25.11 7.92 -8.44
N VAL A 141 -26.07 7.96 -7.51
CA VAL A 141 -27.44 8.42 -7.82
C VAL A 141 -27.52 9.94 -7.85
N LEU A 142 -26.99 10.63 -6.84
CA LEU A 142 -27.10 12.08 -6.70
C LEU A 142 -26.53 12.86 -7.91
N PRO A 143 -25.34 12.55 -8.46
CA PRO A 143 -24.83 13.25 -9.64
C PRO A 143 -25.74 13.10 -10.86
N VAL A 144 -26.37 11.91 -11.01
CA VAL A 144 -27.33 11.62 -12.09
C VAL A 144 -28.60 12.45 -11.92
N LEU A 145 -29.11 12.59 -10.69
CA LEU A 145 -30.29 13.41 -10.40
C LEU A 145 -30.02 14.90 -10.66
N ILE A 146 -28.88 15.43 -10.19
CA ILE A 146 -28.53 16.84 -10.38
C ILE A 146 -28.36 17.16 -11.87
N SER A 147 -27.60 16.35 -12.60
CA SER A 147 -27.44 16.55 -14.05
C SER A 147 -28.76 16.36 -14.81
N GLY A 148 -29.70 15.55 -14.32
CA GLY A 148 -31.06 15.42 -14.86
C GLY A 148 -31.85 16.73 -14.89
N ILE A 149 -31.58 17.68 -13.97
CA ILE A 149 -32.19 19.01 -13.96
C ILE A 149 -31.81 19.80 -15.24
N PHE A 150 -30.57 19.62 -15.70
CA PHE A 150 -30.03 20.28 -16.90
C PHE A 150 -30.39 19.55 -18.19
N ALA A 151 -30.98 18.36 -18.13
CA ALA A 151 -31.32 17.55 -19.31
C ALA A 151 -32.36 18.23 -20.23
N LYS A 152 -33.15 19.18 -19.72
CA LYS A 152 -34.08 19.98 -20.52
C LYS A 152 -33.39 21.08 -21.34
N LEU A 153 -32.23 21.56 -20.89
CA LEU A 153 -31.46 22.63 -21.54
C LEU A 153 -30.37 22.06 -22.47
N ILE A 154 -29.79 20.92 -22.11
CA ILE A 154 -28.67 20.30 -22.83
C ILE A 154 -29.18 19.07 -23.57
N THR A 155 -29.37 19.20 -24.88
CA THR A 155 -29.83 18.10 -25.76
C THR A 155 -28.70 17.18 -26.21
N ILE A 156 -27.45 17.66 -26.18
CA ILE A 156 -26.27 16.88 -26.60
C ILE A 156 -25.88 15.91 -25.49
N HIS A 157 -26.06 14.61 -25.74
CA HIS A 157 -25.76 13.53 -24.79
C HIS A 157 -24.35 13.62 -24.17
N TYR A 158 -23.34 13.87 -25.00
CA TYR A 158 -21.94 13.95 -24.56
C TYR A 158 -21.71 15.06 -23.52
N VAL A 159 -22.33 16.22 -23.72
CA VAL A 159 -22.21 17.36 -22.81
C VAL A 159 -22.91 17.05 -21.48
N LEU A 160 -24.07 16.39 -21.53
CA LEU A 160 -24.80 15.99 -20.32
C LEU A 160 -24.03 14.95 -19.49
N THR A 161 -23.40 13.96 -20.13
CA THR A 161 -22.55 12.96 -19.45
C THR A 161 -21.26 13.58 -18.89
N LEU A 162 -20.66 14.52 -19.60
CA LEU A 162 -19.51 15.26 -19.10
C LEU A 162 -19.89 16.08 -17.86
N LEU A 163 -21.02 16.78 -17.89
CA LEU A 163 -21.55 17.53 -16.75
C LEU A 163 -21.82 16.61 -15.56
N GLU A 164 -22.45 15.44 -15.77
CA GLU A 164 -22.65 14.43 -14.71
C GLU A 164 -21.33 14.05 -14.03
N SER A 165 -20.28 13.84 -14.82
CA SER A 165 -18.97 13.43 -14.32
C SER A 165 -18.25 14.54 -13.57
N ILE A 166 -18.37 15.80 -14.04
CA ILE A 166 -17.85 16.97 -13.32
C ILE A 166 -18.57 17.15 -11.98
N ILE A 167 -19.90 17.04 -11.96
CA ILE A 167 -20.71 17.11 -10.73
C ILE A 167 -20.28 15.99 -9.76
N ARG A 168 -20.09 14.77 -10.27
CA ARG A 168 -19.63 13.63 -9.46
C ARG A 168 -18.27 13.92 -8.82
N LEU A 169 -17.31 14.41 -9.60
CA LEU A 169 -15.98 14.78 -9.10
C LEU A 169 -16.07 15.90 -8.06
N ALA A 170 -16.90 16.92 -8.29
CA ALA A 170 -17.11 18.02 -7.35
C ALA A 170 -17.72 17.54 -6.03
N ILE A 171 -18.74 16.68 -6.07
CA ILE A 171 -19.33 16.06 -4.87
C ILE A 171 -18.30 15.25 -4.10
N PHE A 172 -17.48 14.46 -4.80
CA PHE A 172 -16.43 13.66 -4.18
C PHE A 172 -15.36 14.51 -3.49
N ILE A 173 -14.80 15.49 -4.17
CA ILE A 173 -13.80 16.40 -3.60
C ILE A 173 -14.40 17.18 -2.42
N GLY A 174 -15.64 17.67 -2.57
CA GLY A 174 -16.37 18.35 -1.51
C GLY A 174 -16.59 17.48 -0.28
N TYR A 175 -17.00 16.23 -0.48
CA TYR A 175 -17.16 15.24 0.59
C TYR A 175 -15.85 14.95 1.32
N VAL A 176 -14.77 14.64 0.59
CA VAL A 176 -13.46 14.35 1.20
C VAL A 176 -12.94 15.56 1.96
N THR A 177 -13.11 16.76 1.41
CA THR A 177 -12.68 18.00 2.07
C THR A 177 -13.49 18.27 3.34
N ALA A 178 -14.82 18.07 3.31
CA ALA A 178 -15.66 18.19 4.50
C ALA A 178 -15.28 17.16 5.57
N ALA A 179 -15.11 15.89 5.18
CA ALA A 179 -14.69 14.82 6.07
C ALA A 179 -13.29 15.08 6.68
N SER A 180 -12.34 15.62 5.90
CA SER A 180 -10.98 15.93 6.35
C SER A 180 -10.91 16.96 7.50
N ARG A 181 -11.99 17.71 7.74
CA ARG A 181 -12.10 18.66 8.85
C ARG A 181 -12.46 17.98 10.17
N MET A 182 -12.91 16.73 10.15
CA MET A 182 -13.18 15.94 11.35
C MET A 182 -11.86 15.47 11.96
N LYS A 183 -11.69 15.61 13.28
CA LYS A 183 -10.45 15.25 14.00
C LYS A 183 -10.06 13.79 13.77
N GLU A 184 -11.03 12.88 13.89
CA GLU A 184 -10.83 11.44 13.68
C GLU A 184 -10.32 11.12 12.27
N ILE A 185 -10.96 11.68 11.24
CA ILE A 185 -10.55 11.46 9.85
C ILE A 185 -9.18 12.07 9.55
N LYS A 186 -8.90 13.27 10.09
CA LYS A 186 -7.57 13.88 9.99
C LYS A 186 -6.50 12.96 10.59
N ARG A 187 -6.79 12.33 11.73
CA ARG A 187 -5.88 11.40 12.40
C ARG A 187 -5.64 10.13 11.57
N VAL A 188 -6.68 9.55 10.96
CA VAL A 188 -6.53 8.46 9.98
C VAL A 188 -5.67 8.89 8.78
N PHE A 189 -5.85 10.11 8.27
CA PHE A 189 -5.01 10.64 7.18
C PHE A 189 -3.55 10.88 7.58
N MET A 190 -3.26 11.07 8.87
CA MET A 190 -1.88 11.10 9.38
C MET A 190 -1.26 9.70 9.39
N TYR A 191 -1.98 8.68 9.88
CA TYR A 191 -1.54 7.28 9.77
C TYR A 191 -1.35 6.83 8.31
N HIS A 192 -2.16 7.34 7.39
CA HIS A 192 -1.99 7.14 5.96
C HIS A 192 -0.70 7.79 5.43
N GLY A 193 -0.35 8.98 5.93
CA GLY A 193 0.95 9.59 5.68
C GLY A 193 2.10 8.73 6.21
N ALA A 194 1.98 8.16 7.41
CA ALA A 194 2.99 7.27 7.98
C ALA A 194 3.18 5.98 7.16
N GLU A 195 2.09 5.41 6.65
CA GLU A 195 2.12 4.26 5.74
C GLU A 195 2.91 4.58 4.46
N HIS A 196 2.57 5.68 3.79
CA HIS A 196 3.28 6.07 2.57
C HIS A 196 4.75 6.37 2.82
N LYS A 197 5.08 7.07 3.89
CA LYS A 197 6.46 7.42 4.23
C LYS A 197 7.31 6.19 4.54
N THR A 198 6.78 5.21 5.26
CA THR A 198 7.51 3.96 5.56
C THR A 198 7.76 3.13 4.31
N ILE A 199 6.78 3.04 3.40
CA ILE A 199 6.96 2.38 2.10
C ILE A 199 7.97 3.13 1.22
N ASN A 200 7.88 4.46 1.15
CA ASN A 200 8.81 5.26 0.37
C ASN A 200 10.25 5.16 0.91
N CYS A 201 10.42 5.06 2.24
CA CYS A 201 11.73 4.86 2.88
C CYS A 201 12.44 3.61 2.35
N ILE A 202 11.76 2.46 2.40
CA ILE A 202 12.32 1.19 1.94
C ILE A 202 12.57 1.19 0.42
N GLU A 203 11.66 1.77 -0.37
CA GLU A 203 11.79 1.78 -1.85
C GLU A 203 12.84 2.76 -2.38
N ASN A 204 13.24 3.71 -1.53
CA ASN A 204 14.35 4.63 -1.76
C ASN A 204 15.70 4.08 -1.25
N GLY A 205 15.73 2.88 -0.68
CA GLY A 205 16.97 2.25 -0.22
C GLY A 205 17.44 2.69 1.17
N PHE A 206 16.59 3.35 1.96
CA PHE A 206 16.97 3.80 3.30
C PHE A 206 16.56 2.82 4.38
N GLU A 207 17.39 2.70 5.42
CA GLU A 207 17.06 1.93 6.61
C GLU A 207 15.76 2.43 7.25
N LEU A 208 14.93 1.51 7.74
CA LEU A 208 13.61 1.80 8.27
C LEU A 208 13.68 2.37 9.70
N THR A 209 14.28 3.54 9.85
CA THR A 209 14.40 4.29 11.10
C THR A 209 13.43 5.47 11.14
N LEU A 210 13.13 5.96 12.34
CA LEU A 210 12.20 7.07 12.52
C LEU A 210 12.69 8.34 11.80
N GLU A 211 13.99 8.62 11.87
CA GLU A 211 14.62 9.76 11.20
C GLU A 211 14.51 9.65 9.68
N ASN A 212 14.85 8.48 9.12
CA ASN A 212 14.80 8.25 7.67
C ASN A 212 13.39 8.33 7.11
N VAL A 213 12.40 7.83 7.86
CA VAL A 213 10.99 7.87 7.46
C VAL A 213 10.45 9.29 7.50
N ARG A 214 10.88 10.13 8.45
CA ARG A 214 10.32 11.47 8.69
C ARG A 214 10.39 12.37 7.45
N TRP A 215 11.50 12.34 6.70
CA TRP A 215 11.71 13.21 5.55
C TRP A 215 11.18 12.64 4.22
N GLN A 216 10.70 11.40 4.21
CA GLN A 216 10.11 10.80 3.01
C GLN A 216 8.84 11.53 2.58
N SER A 217 8.51 11.43 1.29
CA SER A 217 7.24 11.95 0.78
C SER A 217 6.06 11.19 1.38
N LYS A 218 4.98 11.92 1.68
CA LYS A 218 3.67 11.35 2.04
C LYS A 218 2.83 10.95 0.83
N GLU A 219 3.34 11.15 -0.39
CA GLU A 219 2.66 10.77 -1.63
C GLU A 219 3.26 9.47 -2.18
N ASN A 220 2.42 8.57 -2.68
CA ASN A 220 2.85 7.30 -3.27
C ASN A 220 2.02 6.96 -4.52
N LYS A 221 2.67 6.58 -5.62
CA LYS A 221 2.01 6.27 -6.91
C LYS A 221 1.02 5.09 -6.83
N ARG A 222 1.12 4.23 -5.81
CA ARG A 222 0.31 3.01 -5.65
C ARG A 222 -0.84 3.15 -4.66
N CYS A 223 -1.11 4.36 -4.17
CA CYS A 223 -2.15 4.61 -3.18
C CYS A 223 -3.57 4.35 -3.71
N GLY A 224 -4.41 3.70 -2.90
CA GLY A 224 -5.83 3.44 -3.20
C GLY A 224 -6.70 4.70 -3.33
N THR A 225 -6.29 5.87 -2.83
CA THR A 225 -7.07 7.10 -3.04
C THR A 225 -6.93 7.63 -4.47
N SER A 226 -5.77 7.40 -5.11
CA SER A 226 -5.63 7.62 -6.55
C SER A 226 -6.47 6.64 -7.36
N PHE A 227 -6.69 5.42 -6.87
CA PHE A 227 -7.62 4.47 -7.48
C PHE A 227 -9.05 5.01 -7.54
N MET A 228 -9.56 5.66 -6.48
CA MET A 228 -10.90 6.27 -6.51
C MET A 228 -11.01 7.34 -7.62
N LEU A 229 -9.98 8.16 -7.79
CA LEU A 229 -9.93 9.15 -8.86
C LEU A 229 -9.93 8.49 -10.24
N PHE A 230 -9.14 7.42 -10.43
CA PHE A 230 -9.11 6.68 -11.68
C PHE A 230 -10.46 6.03 -11.99
N VAL A 231 -11.16 5.46 -11.00
CA VAL A 231 -12.53 4.96 -11.17
C VAL A 231 -13.45 6.07 -11.69
N MET A 232 -13.35 7.29 -11.15
CA MET A 232 -14.18 8.42 -11.63
C MET A 232 -13.84 8.84 -13.05
N VAL A 233 -12.56 8.99 -13.37
CA VAL A 233 -12.11 9.38 -14.71
C VAL A 233 -12.44 8.31 -15.75
N ILE A 234 -12.17 7.04 -15.46
CA ILE A 234 -12.51 5.93 -16.35
C ILE A 234 -14.03 5.82 -16.52
N SER A 235 -14.81 6.10 -15.46
CA SER A 235 -16.26 6.11 -15.57
C SER A 235 -16.80 7.16 -16.55
N LEU A 236 -16.17 8.35 -16.64
CA LEU A 236 -16.52 9.35 -17.65
C LEU A 236 -16.36 8.78 -19.07
N PHE A 237 -15.21 8.16 -19.34
CA PHE A 237 -14.94 7.56 -20.65
C PHE A 237 -15.92 6.43 -20.97
N VAL A 238 -16.19 5.53 -20.02
CA VAL A 238 -17.14 4.42 -20.22
C VAL A 238 -18.56 4.94 -20.47
N PHE A 239 -19.04 5.90 -19.68
CA PHE A 239 -20.42 6.37 -19.80
C PHE A 239 -20.67 7.28 -21.00
N ILE A 240 -19.63 7.89 -21.60
CA ILE A 240 -19.76 8.63 -22.86
C ILE A 240 -20.22 7.73 -24.02
N PHE A 241 -19.83 6.46 -24.01
CA PHE A 241 -20.19 5.50 -25.07
C PHE A 241 -21.48 4.72 -24.78
N ILE A 242 -22.11 4.94 -23.62
CA ILE A 242 -23.33 4.22 -23.20
C ILE A 242 -24.47 5.22 -23.03
N PRO A 243 -25.14 5.61 -24.13
CA PRO A 243 -26.31 6.46 -24.06
C PRO A 243 -27.45 5.72 -23.37
N THR A 244 -28.12 6.42 -22.45
CA THR A 244 -29.24 5.88 -21.68
C THR A 244 -30.45 6.78 -21.85
N GLY A 245 -31.56 6.20 -22.30
CA GLY A 245 -32.78 6.96 -22.60
C GLY A 245 -33.53 7.43 -21.33
N ASN A 246 -33.85 6.51 -20.42
CA ASN A 246 -34.62 6.84 -19.21
C ASN A 246 -33.74 6.94 -17.95
N LEU A 247 -34.24 7.63 -16.93
CA LEU A 247 -33.52 7.86 -15.66
C LEU A 247 -33.21 6.55 -14.91
N ALA A 248 -34.15 5.60 -14.89
CA ALA A 248 -33.98 4.33 -14.19
C ALA A 248 -32.85 3.48 -14.79
N TRP A 249 -32.81 3.35 -16.12
CA TRP A 249 -31.75 2.64 -16.84
C TRP A 249 -30.41 3.33 -16.70
N ARG A 250 -30.42 4.66 -16.67
CA ARG A 250 -29.23 5.45 -16.35
C ARG A 250 -28.69 5.07 -14.98
N ILE A 251 -29.48 5.17 -13.93
CA ILE A 251 -29.03 4.78 -12.57
C ILE A 251 -28.56 3.32 -12.53
N LEU A 252 -29.34 2.39 -13.09
CA LEU A 252 -29.02 0.97 -13.09
C LEU A 252 -27.69 0.66 -13.76
N THR A 253 -27.44 1.24 -14.94
CA THR A 253 -26.17 1.05 -15.67
C THR A 253 -24.97 1.60 -14.91
N ARG A 254 -25.12 2.72 -14.17
CA ARG A 254 -24.02 3.29 -13.37
C ARG A 254 -23.65 2.37 -12.21
N VAL A 255 -24.63 1.80 -11.53
CA VAL A 255 -24.40 0.86 -10.43
C VAL A 255 -23.85 -0.47 -10.96
N LEU A 256 -24.42 -1.01 -12.03
CA LEU A 256 -24.04 -2.32 -12.57
C LEU A 256 -22.63 -2.35 -13.17
N LEU A 257 -22.19 -1.25 -13.79
CA LEU A 257 -20.85 -1.18 -14.43
C LEU A 257 -19.73 -0.82 -13.45
N MET A 258 -20.03 -0.52 -12.18
CA MET A 258 -19.01 -0.17 -11.19
C MET A 258 -17.93 -1.24 -11.00
N PRO A 259 -18.25 -2.55 -10.87
CA PRO A 259 -17.23 -3.58 -10.79
C PRO A 259 -16.31 -3.62 -12.02
N VAL A 260 -16.86 -3.43 -13.22
CA VAL A 260 -16.05 -3.43 -14.45
C VAL A 260 -15.12 -2.22 -14.47
N ILE A 261 -15.62 -1.04 -14.13
CA ILE A 261 -14.83 0.19 -14.06
C ILE A 261 -13.72 0.05 -13.00
N SER A 262 -14.03 -0.52 -11.84
CA SER A 262 -13.06 -0.76 -10.77
C SER A 262 -11.98 -1.77 -11.20
N GLY A 263 -12.35 -2.82 -11.94
CA GLY A 263 -11.40 -3.75 -12.54
C GLY A 263 -10.44 -3.08 -13.53
N ILE A 264 -10.95 -2.20 -14.40
CA ILE A 264 -10.10 -1.43 -15.34
C ILE A 264 -9.18 -0.47 -14.58
N ALA A 265 -9.73 0.25 -13.57
CA ALA A 265 -8.95 1.18 -12.75
C ALA A 265 -7.83 0.49 -11.96
N TYR A 266 -8.06 -0.73 -11.49
CA TYR A 266 -7.05 -1.52 -10.78
C TYR A 266 -5.88 -1.89 -11.71
N GLU A 267 -6.17 -2.29 -12.94
CA GLU A 267 -5.12 -2.61 -13.90
C GLU A 267 -4.32 -1.36 -14.29
N PHE A 268 -4.99 -0.21 -14.37
CA PHE A 268 -4.32 1.06 -14.60
C PHE A 268 -3.35 1.42 -13.48
N ILE A 269 -3.78 1.38 -12.20
CA ILE A 269 -2.89 1.71 -11.06
C ILE A 269 -1.75 0.69 -10.92
N ARG A 270 -2.01 -0.59 -11.19
CA ARG A 270 -0.98 -1.64 -11.19
C ARG A 270 0.06 -1.43 -12.28
N LEU A 271 -0.33 -0.92 -13.46
CA LEU A 271 0.60 -0.56 -14.53
C LEU A 271 1.39 0.70 -14.16
N ALA A 272 0.72 1.72 -13.60
CA ALA A 272 1.35 2.97 -13.16
C ALA A 272 2.42 2.73 -12.07
N GLY A 273 2.23 1.74 -11.20
CA GLY A 273 3.19 1.38 -10.16
C GLY A 273 4.37 0.50 -10.61
N ARG A 274 4.39 0.02 -11.87
CA ARG A 274 5.44 -0.88 -12.39
C ARG A 274 6.33 -0.27 -13.46
N LYS A 275 5.83 0.76 -14.15
CA LYS A 275 6.54 1.37 -15.28
C LYS A 275 6.64 2.86 -15.05
N ASP A 276 7.86 3.36 -15.02
CA ASP A 276 8.13 4.79 -15.07
C ASP A 276 8.21 5.22 -16.53
N ASN A 277 7.06 5.61 -17.10
CA ASN A 277 7.02 6.28 -18.39
C ASN A 277 6.36 7.67 -18.27
N LEU A 278 6.66 8.55 -19.21
CA LEU A 278 6.22 9.95 -19.16
C LEU A 278 4.68 10.07 -19.13
N VAL A 279 3.99 9.21 -19.88
CA VAL A 279 2.52 9.20 -19.94
C VAL A 279 1.89 8.77 -18.62
N LEU A 280 2.37 7.69 -17.99
CA LEU A 280 1.86 7.23 -16.69
C LEU A 280 2.16 8.25 -15.61
N ASN A 281 3.32 8.92 -15.67
CA ASN A 281 3.67 9.96 -14.70
C ASN A 281 2.71 11.15 -14.80
N VAL A 282 2.46 11.66 -16.01
CA VAL A 282 1.49 12.75 -16.24
C VAL A 282 0.08 12.36 -15.82
N LEU A 283 -0.36 11.15 -16.17
CA LEU A 283 -1.71 10.66 -15.85
C LEU A 283 -1.89 10.36 -14.34
N SER A 284 -0.79 10.13 -13.61
CA SER A 284 -0.81 9.92 -12.15
C SER A 284 -0.78 11.22 -11.34
N LYS A 285 -0.28 12.35 -11.90
CA LYS A 285 -0.27 13.67 -11.23
C LYS A 285 -1.59 14.09 -10.59
N PRO A 286 -2.75 14.02 -11.27
CA PRO A 286 -4.01 14.39 -10.63
C PRO A 286 -4.36 13.45 -9.46
N GLY A 287 -3.94 12.18 -9.54
CA GLY A 287 -4.04 11.22 -8.44
C GLY A 287 -3.18 11.60 -7.25
N LEU A 288 -1.94 12.04 -7.47
CA LEU A 288 -1.02 12.51 -6.43
C LEU A 288 -1.54 13.80 -5.77
N MET A 289 -2.05 14.75 -6.57
CA MET A 289 -2.68 15.97 -6.04
C MET A 289 -3.86 15.64 -5.11
N MET A 290 -4.66 14.64 -5.46
CA MET A 290 -5.76 14.18 -4.60
C MET A 290 -5.25 13.60 -3.27
N GLN A 291 -4.06 12.99 -3.25
CA GLN A 291 -3.49 12.45 -2.01
C GLN A 291 -3.19 13.54 -0.99
N ALA A 292 -2.88 14.77 -1.41
CA ALA A 292 -2.70 15.89 -0.48
C ALA A 292 -3.96 16.19 0.37
N LEU A 293 -5.15 15.81 -0.12
CA LEU A 293 -6.41 15.89 0.63
C LEU A 293 -6.60 14.72 1.60
N THR A 294 -6.10 13.53 1.26
CA THR A 294 -6.30 12.27 2.01
C THR A 294 -5.09 11.80 2.81
N THR A 295 -4.01 12.57 2.82
CA THR A 295 -2.79 12.33 3.61
C THR A 295 -2.43 13.60 4.37
N LYS A 296 -1.87 13.42 5.57
CA LYS A 296 -1.36 14.49 6.43
C LYS A 296 -0.04 14.07 7.03
N GLU A 297 0.75 15.05 7.48
CA GLU A 297 2.03 14.75 8.14
C GLU A 297 1.77 13.96 9.43
N PRO A 298 2.38 12.76 9.59
CA PRO A 298 2.28 11.99 10.81
C PRO A 298 3.15 12.59 11.92
N ASP A 299 2.81 12.25 13.16
CA ASP A 299 3.74 12.40 14.28
C ASP A 299 4.65 11.17 14.39
N ASP A 300 5.71 11.30 15.18
CA ASP A 300 6.70 10.24 15.41
C ASP A 300 6.07 8.96 15.97
N SER A 301 5.03 9.09 16.78
CA SER A 301 4.32 7.97 17.39
C SER A 301 3.52 7.17 16.35
N MET A 302 3.02 7.82 15.30
CA MET A 302 2.36 7.16 14.17
C MET A 302 3.36 6.49 13.23
N ILE A 303 4.53 7.11 13.03
CA ILE A 303 5.63 6.51 12.27
C ILE A 303 6.08 5.20 12.93
N GLU A 304 6.26 5.20 14.25
CA GLU A 304 6.62 3.99 15.01
C GLU A 304 5.62 2.84 14.78
N VAL A 305 4.32 3.13 14.79
CA VAL A 305 3.26 2.14 14.53
C VAL A 305 3.37 1.60 13.10
N ALA A 306 3.61 2.47 12.12
CA ALA A 306 3.78 2.06 10.73
C ALA A 306 5.02 1.17 10.54
N ILE A 307 6.17 1.52 11.15
CA ILE A 307 7.40 0.71 11.11
C ILE A 307 7.14 -0.68 11.70
N LYS A 308 6.51 -0.76 12.87
CA LYS A 308 6.15 -2.04 13.52
C LYS A 308 5.25 -2.91 12.65
N SER A 309 4.37 -2.30 11.86
CA SER A 309 3.52 -3.00 10.91
C SER A 309 4.32 -3.59 9.74
N VAL A 310 5.28 -2.82 9.18
CA VAL A 310 6.17 -3.29 8.10
C VAL A 310 7.06 -4.44 8.58
N GLU A 311 7.75 -4.26 9.71
CA GLU A 311 8.66 -5.27 10.29
C GLU A 311 7.98 -6.63 10.51
N ALA A 312 6.66 -6.65 10.76
CA ALA A 312 5.92 -7.87 10.99
C ALA A 312 5.70 -8.71 9.72
N VAL A 313 5.78 -8.13 8.52
CA VAL A 313 5.44 -8.80 7.24
C VAL A 313 6.50 -8.71 6.15
N PHE A 314 7.51 -7.87 6.32
CA PHE A 314 8.51 -7.60 5.30
C PHE A 314 9.91 -7.54 5.91
N ASP A 315 10.81 -8.34 5.35
CA ASP A 315 12.24 -8.30 5.68
C ASP A 315 12.90 -7.19 4.87
N TRP A 316 12.85 -5.97 5.42
CA TRP A 316 13.44 -4.80 4.76
C TRP A 316 14.96 -4.84 4.79
N GLN A 317 15.59 -5.53 5.75
CA GLN A 317 17.04 -5.63 5.84
C GLN A 317 17.59 -6.48 4.69
N GLY A 318 16.98 -7.65 4.45
CA GLY A 318 17.31 -8.46 3.28
C GLY A 318 17.06 -7.73 1.96
N PHE A 319 15.96 -6.98 1.86
CA PHE A 319 15.65 -6.20 0.66
C PHE A 319 16.70 -5.12 0.34
N LEU A 320 17.23 -4.44 1.37
CA LEU A 320 18.30 -3.45 1.20
C LEU A 320 19.66 -4.09 0.94
N ALA A 321 19.94 -5.26 1.53
CA ALA A 321 21.17 -6.00 1.30
C ALA A 321 21.29 -6.46 -0.17
N GLU A 322 20.19 -6.94 -0.76
CA GLU A 322 20.14 -7.26 -2.19
C GLU A 322 20.52 -6.05 -3.06
N ASP A 323 20.07 -4.84 -2.69
CA ASP A 323 20.39 -3.63 -3.45
C ASP A 323 21.87 -3.28 -3.36
N THR A 324 22.47 -3.40 -2.17
CA THR A 324 23.90 -3.14 -2.00
C THR A 324 24.79 -4.16 -2.72
N GLU A 325 24.36 -5.42 -2.81
CA GLU A 325 25.11 -6.43 -3.57
C GLU A 325 25.06 -6.14 -5.08
N THR A 326 23.87 -5.85 -5.63
CA THR A 326 23.77 -5.45 -7.04
C THR A 326 24.51 -4.16 -7.37
N SER A 327 24.49 -3.15 -6.48
CA SER A 327 25.24 -1.92 -6.73
C SER A 327 26.75 -2.13 -6.69
N ASN A 328 27.24 -3.00 -5.80
CA ASN A 328 28.65 -3.33 -5.73
C ASN A 328 29.10 -4.15 -6.96
N GLU A 329 28.25 -5.06 -7.48
CA GLU A 329 28.54 -5.78 -8.72
C GLU A 329 28.58 -4.83 -9.94
N ASP A 330 27.64 -3.89 -10.03
CA ASP A 330 27.62 -2.88 -11.09
C ASP A 330 28.83 -1.92 -11.01
N GLU A 331 29.22 -1.48 -9.80
CA GLU A 331 30.42 -0.65 -9.59
C GLU A 331 31.72 -1.42 -9.90
N VAL A 332 31.81 -2.71 -9.54
CA VAL A 332 32.97 -3.56 -9.88
C VAL A 332 33.03 -3.78 -11.39
N PHE A 333 31.89 -3.98 -12.06
CA PHE A 333 31.84 -4.09 -13.52
C PHE A 333 32.24 -2.78 -14.22
N GLU A 334 31.76 -1.62 -13.74
CA GLU A 334 32.20 -0.31 -14.26
C GLU A 334 33.70 -0.09 -14.04
N LEU A 335 34.25 -0.45 -12.87
CA LEU A 335 35.69 -0.36 -12.61
C LEU A 335 36.51 -1.31 -13.47
N GLU A 336 36.04 -2.53 -13.73
CA GLU A 336 36.67 -3.49 -14.65
C GLU A 336 36.62 -2.99 -16.10
N GLU A 337 35.52 -2.37 -16.53
CA GLU A 337 35.39 -1.79 -17.87
C GLU A 337 36.30 -0.56 -18.04
N ILE A 338 36.34 0.33 -17.03
CA ILE A 338 37.23 1.51 -17.02
C ILE A 338 38.70 1.08 -17.01
N THR A 339 39.07 0.08 -16.20
CA THR A 339 40.46 -0.42 -16.15
C THR A 339 40.86 -1.14 -17.43
N ALA A 340 39.95 -1.86 -18.09
CA ALA A 340 40.18 -2.44 -19.41
C ALA A 340 40.34 -1.35 -20.49
N GLU A 341 39.54 -0.28 -20.45
CA GLU A 341 39.68 0.85 -21.37
C GLU A 341 40.99 1.61 -21.16
N PHE A 342 41.42 1.82 -19.90
CA PHE A 342 42.69 2.47 -19.58
C PHE A 342 43.91 1.62 -20.00
N ALA A 343 43.86 0.30 -19.79
CA ALA A 343 44.91 -0.63 -20.22
C ALA A 343 45.09 -0.66 -21.74
N VAL A 344 44.02 -0.47 -22.52
CA VAL A 344 44.10 -0.35 -23.98
C VAL A 344 44.68 0.99 -24.41
N THR A 345 44.53 2.05 -23.62
CA THR A 345 45.11 3.37 -23.94
C THR A 345 46.59 3.52 -23.57
N GLU A 346 47.11 2.77 -22.60
CA GLU A 346 48.53 2.80 -22.23
C GLU A 346 49.44 2.07 -23.25
N ASP A 347 48.88 1.17 -24.06
CA ASP A 347 49.60 0.46 -25.13
C ASP A 347 49.63 1.21 -26.48
N GLU A 348 49.01 2.41 -26.58
CA GLU A 348 49.02 3.26 -27.77
C GLU A 348 49.78 4.59 -27.56
N GLU A 349 51.00 4.55 -26.99
CA GLU A 349 51.99 5.62 -27.17
C GLU A 349 53.18 5.13 -28.03
N GLU A 350 52.95 4.88 -29.32
CA GLU A 350 53.97 5.19 -30.34
C GLU A 350 53.35 5.44 -31.74
N GLU A 351 53.67 6.61 -32.27
CA GLU A 351 53.51 7.12 -33.65
C GLU A 351 52.15 7.65 -34.16
N THR A 352 52.13 8.98 -34.35
CA THR A 352 51.29 9.76 -35.28
C THR A 352 52.14 10.14 -36.52
N PRO A 353 51.60 10.52 -37.72
CA PRO A 353 50.39 11.34 -37.90
C PRO A 353 49.43 11.08 -39.11
N ALA A 354 48.12 11.28 -38.85
CA ALA A 354 47.06 12.07 -39.55
C ALA A 354 46.92 12.17 -41.11
N PRO A 355 45.74 12.57 -41.70
CA PRO A 355 44.34 12.42 -41.28
C PRO A 355 43.28 12.08 -42.39
N LYS A 356 42.14 11.52 -41.93
CA LYS A 356 40.72 11.68 -42.38
C LYS A 356 40.25 11.27 -43.81
N LYS A 357 39.27 10.35 -43.86
CA LYS A 357 37.84 10.62 -44.21
C LYS A 357 36.89 9.41 -44.07
N LYS A 358 35.87 9.62 -43.22
CA LYS A 358 34.43 9.26 -43.34
C LYS A 358 33.97 7.81 -43.67
N ALA A 359 33.24 7.25 -42.69
CA ALA A 359 31.82 6.86 -42.76
C ALA A 359 31.45 5.36 -42.64
N LYS A 360 30.47 5.15 -41.75
CA LYS A 360 29.43 4.11 -41.68
C LYS A 360 29.86 2.67 -41.41
N VAL A 361 29.41 2.15 -40.27
CA VAL A 361 29.13 0.73 -40.09
C VAL A 361 27.72 0.57 -39.53
N ASP A 362 26.78 0.26 -40.43
CA ASP A 362 25.64 -0.60 -40.14
C ASP A 362 26.14 -2.04 -40.15
N LYS A 363 25.79 -2.88 -39.17
CA LYS A 363 25.90 -4.34 -39.32
C LYS A 363 24.68 -5.05 -38.77
N LYS A 364 23.96 -5.68 -39.70
CA LYS A 364 22.88 -6.64 -39.50
C LYS A 364 23.27 -7.92 -40.26
N LEU A 365 23.08 -9.08 -39.61
CA LEU A 365 23.04 -10.45 -40.17
C LEU A 365 24.38 -11.02 -40.70
N VAL A 366 24.70 -12.32 -40.60
CA VAL A 366 24.01 -13.58 -40.98
C VAL A 366 24.69 -14.76 -40.21
N ALA A 367 23.95 -15.71 -39.58
CA ALA A 367 23.76 -17.17 -39.92
C ALA A 367 25.05 -17.97 -40.33
N GLN A 368 25.26 -19.27 -40.08
CA GLN A 368 24.39 -20.46 -39.97
C GLN A 368 25.25 -21.73 -39.62
N GLU A 369 24.58 -22.87 -39.39
CA GLU A 369 25.01 -24.32 -39.35
C GLU A 369 24.93 -24.99 -37.97
N VAL A 370 23.90 -25.79 -37.64
CA VAL A 370 23.48 -27.16 -38.07
C VAL A 370 24.40 -28.27 -37.55
N VAL A 371 23.95 -29.04 -36.55
CA VAL A 371 24.07 -30.52 -36.49
C VAL A 371 22.89 -31.08 -35.66
N GLU A 372 22.20 -32.03 -36.29
CA GLU A 372 21.14 -32.93 -35.80
C GLU A 372 21.77 -34.13 -35.07
N THR A 373 21.17 -34.64 -33.98
CA THR A 373 21.03 -36.11 -33.73
C THR A 373 20.13 -36.40 -32.53
N GLU A 374 19.03 -37.09 -32.84
CA GLU A 374 18.45 -38.27 -32.17
C GLU A 374 17.90 -38.25 -30.73
N LYS A 375 16.76 -38.93 -30.63
CA LYS A 375 15.95 -39.29 -29.46
C LYS A 375 15.95 -40.83 -29.37
N PRO A 376 15.84 -41.43 -28.17
CA PRO A 376 14.77 -42.43 -27.97
C PRO A 376 14.03 -42.22 -26.62
N GLU A 377 12.68 -42.32 -26.61
CA GLU A 377 11.84 -43.37 -25.99
C GLU A 377 11.87 -43.42 -24.45
N LYS A 378 10.78 -43.01 -23.76
CA LYS A 378 9.59 -43.80 -23.33
C LYS A 378 9.92 -45.01 -22.42
N ILE A 379 9.56 -44.90 -21.13
CA ILE A 379 9.06 -46.01 -20.31
C ILE A 379 7.89 -45.50 -19.44
N GLU A 380 6.85 -46.33 -19.36
CA GLU A 380 5.55 -46.20 -18.71
C GLU A 380 5.55 -46.63 -17.22
N GLU A 381 4.53 -46.17 -16.48
CA GLU A 381 3.83 -46.80 -15.31
C GLU A 381 4.68 -47.17 -14.04
N GLU A 382 4.23 -47.11 -12.79
CA GLU A 382 2.93 -47.45 -12.20
C GLU A 382 2.84 -46.98 -10.71
N LYS A 383 1.60 -46.66 -10.27
CA LYS A 383 0.93 -46.82 -8.96
C LYS A 383 1.64 -46.76 -7.59
N SER A 384 0.97 -46.02 -6.69
CA SER A 384 0.69 -46.31 -5.25
C SER A 384 1.90 -46.35 -4.28
N VAL A 385 1.86 -45.71 -3.11
CA VAL A 385 1.31 -46.29 -1.86
C VAL A 385 1.45 -45.21 -0.74
N LYS A 386 0.41 -45.04 0.10
CA LYS A 386 0.53 -44.54 1.49
C LYS A 386 0.83 -45.74 2.39
N PRO A 387 1.65 -45.60 3.46
CA PRO A 387 1.00 -45.61 4.77
C PRO A 387 1.63 -44.67 5.81
N GLU A 388 0.84 -44.51 6.86
CA GLU A 388 0.98 -43.78 8.11
C GLU A 388 2.05 -44.39 9.06
N LYS A 389 2.79 -43.54 9.82
CA LYS A 389 2.88 -43.48 11.30
C LYS A 389 4.28 -43.16 11.89
N SER A 390 4.23 -42.17 12.79
CA SER A 390 4.91 -42.04 14.10
C SER A 390 6.45 -41.98 14.20
N ILE A 391 6.99 -40.82 14.62
CA ILE A 391 8.04 -40.70 15.67
C ILE A 391 7.80 -39.40 16.49
N LYS A 392 8.02 -39.50 17.81
CA LYS A 392 7.80 -38.52 18.91
C LYS A 392 9.08 -37.66 19.17
N PRO A 393 9.06 -36.68 20.11
CA PRO A 393 9.76 -35.40 20.00
C PRO A 393 11.19 -35.38 20.55
N GLU A 394 12.01 -34.50 20.00
CA GLU A 394 13.37 -34.22 20.47
C GLU A 394 13.38 -33.17 21.60
N LYS A 395 14.32 -33.33 22.54
CA LYS A 395 14.44 -32.64 23.83
C LYS A 395 15.18 -31.29 23.73
N PRO A 396 15.03 -30.40 24.75
CA PRO A 396 15.44 -29.00 24.67
C PRO A 396 16.94 -28.80 24.92
N VAL A 397 17.54 -27.86 24.16
CA VAL A 397 18.90 -27.35 24.35
C VAL A 397 18.93 -26.37 25.54
N LYS A 398 19.94 -26.52 26.40
CA LYS A 398 20.18 -25.71 27.61
C LYS A 398 20.81 -24.34 27.29
N PRO A 399 20.66 -23.34 28.18
CA PRO A 399 21.10 -21.97 27.96
C PRO A 399 22.61 -21.78 28.17
N GLU A 400 23.24 -20.99 27.29
CA GLU A 400 24.61 -20.49 27.46
C GLU A 400 24.71 -19.43 28.58
N LYS A 401 25.89 -19.40 29.22
CA LYS A 401 26.23 -18.55 30.37
C LYS A 401 26.67 -17.14 29.94
N PRO A 402 26.56 -16.14 30.84
CA PRO A 402 26.80 -14.73 30.53
C PRO A 402 28.30 -14.39 30.45
N ILE A 403 28.66 -13.62 29.42
CA ILE A 403 30.00 -13.03 29.23
C ILE A 403 30.11 -11.77 30.12
N LYS A 404 31.24 -11.65 30.84
CA LYS A 404 31.60 -10.52 31.71
C LYS A 404 32.08 -9.30 30.89
N PRO A 405 32.02 -8.08 31.46
CA PRO A 405 32.22 -6.84 30.71
C PRO A 405 33.71 -6.51 30.58
N GLU A 406 34.15 -6.10 29.38
CA GLU A 406 35.45 -5.47 29.19
C GLU A 406 35.33 -4.01 28.73
N LYS A 407 35.97 -3.16 29.54
CA LYS A 407 36.75 -1.95 29.20
C LYS A 407 36.04 -0.76 28.54
N SER A 408 35.68 0.17 29.43
CA SER A 408 35.86 1.64 29.34
C SER A 408 36.41 2.20 28.02
N VAL A 409 35.55 2.90 27.27
CA VAL A 409 35.96 3.90 26.28
C VAL A 409 35.80 5.28 26.89
N GLN A 410 36.84 6.10 26.74
CA GLN A 410 36.95 7.44 27.30
C GLN A 410 35.98 8.42 26.64
N VAL A 411 35.37 9.26 27.46
CA VAL A 411 34.55 10.40 27.08
C VAL A 411 35.47 11.50 26.54
N VAL A 412 35.33 11.86 25.26
CA VAL A 412 35.90 13.09 24.69
C VAL A 412 34.82 14.18 24.76
N LYS A 413 35.15 15.32 25.38
CA LYS A 413 34.31 16.52 25.44
C LYS A 413 34.29 17.23 24.07
N PRO A 414 33.19 17.91 23.72
CA PRO A 414 33.04 18.57 22.42
C PRO A 414 33.89 19.85 22.35
N SER A 415 34.66 19.99 21.26
CA SER A 415 35.23 21.25 20.83
C SER A 415 34.16 22.07 20.09
N THR A 416 34.17 23.36 20.36
CA THR A 416 33.32 24.43 19.82
C THR A 416 33.29 24.45 18.30
N ILE A 417 32.08 24.40 17.73
CA ILE A 417 31.77 24.56 16.31
C ILE A 417 31.22 25.98 16.16
N ASP A 418 32.09 26.97 16.07
CA ASP A 418 31.71 28.35 15.71
C ASP A 418 32.61 28.92 14.59
N ASP A 419 33.65 28.19 14.16
CA ASP A 419 34.65 28.69 13.19
C ASP A 419 34.57 28.04 11.79
N GLU A 420 33.70 27.05 11.57
CA GLU A 420 33.58 26.34 10.28
C GLU A 420 32.50 26.92 9.33
N ASP A 421 31.60 27.76 9.84
CA ASP A 421 30.50 28.34 9.03
C ASP A 421 30.96 29.51 8.14
N ASP A 422 32.03 30.21 8.52
CA ASP A 422 32.55 31.37 7.78
C ASP A 422 33.30 30.99 6.49
N ASP A 423 33.88 29.79 6.45
CA ASP A 423 34.59 29.28 5.27
C ASP A 423 33.62 28.66 4.23
N ILE A 424 32.48 28.13 4.68
CA ILE A 424 31.41 27.65 3.80
C ILE A 424 30.70 28.82 3.11
N LEU A 425 30.47 29.93 3.82
CA LEU A 425 29.86 31.14 3.24
C LEU A 425 30.78 31.82 2.22
N LYS A 426 32.11 31.85 2.46
CA LYS A 426 33.08 32.35 1.47
C LYS A 426 33.20 31.48 0.21
N ALA A 427 32.91 30.18 0.32
CA ALA A 427 32.92 29.27 -0.83
C ALA A 427 31.69 29.46 -1.74
N LEU A 428 30.56 29.95 -1.19
CA LEU A 428 29.32 30.17 -1.94
C LEU A 428 29.35 31.43 -2.82
N ASP A 429 30.00 32.51 -2.37
CA ASP A 429 30.08 33.77 -3.13
C ASP A 429 30.89 33.64 -4.43
N LYS A 430 31.80 32.65 -4.53
CA LYS A 430 32.60 32.42 -5.73
C LYS A 430 31.81 31.75 -6.88
N TYR A 431 30.63 31.22 -6.59
CA TYR A 431 29.78 30.50 -7.57
C TYR A 431 28.56 31.31 -8.04
N LEU A 432 28.33 32.51 -7.48
CA LEU A 432 27.14 33.32 -7.77
C LEU A 432 27.44 34.67 -8.45
N ASP A 433 28.67 34.90 -8.92
CA ASP A 433 29.05 36.04 -9.78
C ASP A 433 29.25 35.65 -11.25
#